data_AF-A0A401PRL2-F1
#
_entry.id   AF-A0A401PRL2-F1
#
_cell.length_a   1.000
_cell.length_b   1.000
_cell.length_c   1.000
_cell.angle_alpha   90.00
_cell.angle_beta   90.00
_cell.angle_gamma   90.00
#
_symmetry.space_group_name_H-M   'P 1'
#
loop_
_entity.id
_entity.type
_entity.pdbx_description
1 polymer ?
#
loop_
_entity_poly.entity_id
_entity_poly.type
_entity_poly.pdbx_seq_one_letter_code
_entity_poly.pdbx_strand_id
1 'polypeptide(L)'
;MPAIHWLKDGHRLQDAESTSLHLGEDELLSSIRLIKVQQTDMGWYWCLVSVEGIQFNSKKAFLTVEGKGVNIGKGESAMLGVY
;
A
#
# COMPACT_ATOMS: atom_id res chain seq x y z
N MET A 1 -13.27 -14.08 7.85
CA MET A 1 -12.33 -13.70 6.77
C MET A 1 -11.83 -12.30 7.06
N PRO A 2 -10.51 -12.08 7.14
CA PRO A 2 -9.93 -10.76 7.44
C PRO A 2 -10.32 -9.74 6.37
N ALA A 3 -10.69 -8.53 6.80
CA ALA A 3 -10.80 -7.38 5.92
C ALA A 3 -9.46 -6.65 5.87
N ILE A 4 -8.98 -6.36 4.66
CA ILE A 4 -7.69 -5.71 4.44
C ILE A 4 -7.92 -4.28 3.94
N HIS A 5 -7.25 -3.32 4.57
CA HIS A 5 -7.31 -1.92 4.23
C HIS A 5 -5.90 -1.35 4.16
N TRP A 6 -5.54 -0.76 3.02
CA TRP A 6 -4.30 -0.01 2.90
C TRP A 6 -4.52 1.45 3.28
N LEU A 7 -3.62 1.98 4.09
CA LEU A 7 -3.66 3.34 4.60
C LEU A 7 -2.46 4.14 4.07
N LYS A 8 -2.71 5.40 3.68
CA LYS A 8 -1.71 6.44 3.45
C LYS A 8 -1.98 7.58 4.41
N ASP A 9 -1.02 7.92 5.26
CA ASP A 9 -1.09 9.03 6.22
C ASP A 9 -2.39 8.99 7.06
N GLY A 10 -2.85 7.79 7.41
CA GLY A 10 -4.05 7.54 8.23
C GLY A 10 -5.34 7.43 7.43
N HIS A 11 -5.32 7.67 6.12
CA HIS A 11 -6.50 7.64 5.27
C HIS A 11 -6.50 6.39 4.40
N ARG A 12 -7.67 5.79 4.22
CA ARG A 12 -7.84 4.61 3.36
C ARG A 12 -7.56 4.96 1.90
N LEU A 13 -6.65 4.20 1.28
CA LEU A 13 -6.44 4.24 -0.16
C LEU A 13 -7.66 3.64 -0.85
N GLN A 14 -8.32 4.44 -1.68
CA GLN A 14 -9.48 4.01 -2.45
C GLN A 14 -9.10 3.59 -3.88
N ASP A 15 -8.09 4.24 -4.47
CA ASP A 15 -7.77 4.14 -5.90
C ASP A 15 -6.52 3.31 -6.21
N ALA A 16 -5.96 2.62 -5.21
CA ALA A 16 -4.80 1.75 -5.42
C ALA A 16 -5.23 0.36 -5.90
N GLU A 17 -4.57 -0.15 -6.94
CA GLU A 17 -4.68 -1.56 -7.30
C GLU A 17 -4.12 -2.40 -6.15
N SER A 18 -4.99 -3.11 -5.44
CA SER A 18 -4.60 -3.99 -4.33
C SER A 18 -4.84 -5.45 -4.67
N THR A 19 -3.89 -6.28 -4.29
CA THR A 19 -3.95 -7.74 -4.45
C THR A 19 -3.80 -8.38 -3.09
N SER A 20 -4.57 -9.42 -2.80
CA SER A 20 -4.43 -10.18 -1.55
C SER A 20 -4.59 -11.66 -1.83
N LEU A 21 -3.73 -12.47 -1.22
CA LEU A 21 -3.63 -13.91 -1.42
C LEU A 21 -3.52 -14.60 -0.07
N HIS A 22 -4.40 -15.57 0.18
CA HIS A 22 -4.26 -16.45 1.34
C HIS A 22 -3.24 -17.53 1.00
N LEU A 23 -2.18 -17.62 1.80
CA LEU A 23 -1.11 -18.63 1.66
C LEU A 23 -1.37 -19.86 2.54
N GLY A 24 -2.21 -19.72 3.57
CA GLY A 24 -2.63 -20.77 4.49
C GLY A 24 -3.86 -20.34 5.30
N GLU A 25 -4.22 -21.10 6.34
CA GLU A 25 -5.37 -20.77 7.22
C GLU A 25 -5.20 -19.41 7.91
N ASP A 26 -3.97 -19.09 8.34
CA ASP A 26 -3.64 -17.87 9.09
C ASP A 26 -2.60 -16.97 8.39
N GLU A 27 -2.21 -17.32 7.15
CA GLU A 27 -1.21 -16.57 6.38
C GLU A 27 -1.83 -15.81 5.23
N LEU A 28 -1.62 -14.50 5.19
CA LEU A 28 -2.20 -13.59 4.23
C LEU A 28 -1.14 -12.63 3.69
N LEU A 29 -0.90 -12.72 2.38
CA LEU A 29 -0.09 -11.78 1.63
C LEU A 29 -0.99 -10.67 1.07
N SER A 30 -0.59 -9.42 1.25
CA SER A 30 -1.27 -8.28 0.60
C SER A 30 -0.27 -7.30 0.01
N SER A 31 -0.61 -6.72 -1.14
CA SER A 31 0.19 -5.67 -1.78
C SER A 31 -0.67 -4.61 -2.44
N ILE A 32 -0.10 -3.41 -2.59
CA ILE A 32 -0.64 -2.34 -3.42
C ILE A 32 0.35 -1.96 -4.51
N ARG A 33 -0.19 -1.61 -5.67
CA ARG A 33 0.54 -1.07 -6.80
C ARG A 33 0.07 0.36 -7.07
N LEU A 34 1.01 1.31 -6.98
CA LEU A 34 0.80 2.70 -7.36
C LEU A 34 1.33 2.89 -8.80
N ILE A 35 0.50 3.47 -9.67
CA ILE A 35 0.82 3.70 -11.09
C ILE A 35 0.98 5.20 -11.31
N LYS A 36 1.98 5.60 -12.10
CA LYS A 36 2.30 7.03 -12.36
C LYS A 36 2.53 7.79 -11.06
N VAL A 37 3.47 7.28 -10.25
CA VAL A 37 3.80 7.85 -8.94
C VAL A 37 4.25 9.31 -9.10
N GLN A 38 3.70 10.18 -8.25
CA GLN A 38 3.96 11.61 -8.18
C GLN A 38 4.48 12.00 -6.78
N GLN A 39 5.03 13.20 -6.64
CA GLN A 39 5.51 13.68 -5.33
C GLN A 39 4.40 13.71 -4.27
N THR A 40 3.15 13.92 -4.67
CA THR A 40 1.98 13.88 -3.78
C THR A 40 1.71 12.49 -3.21
N ASP A 41 2.28 11.43 -3.77
CA ASP A 41 2.15 10.07 -3.29
C ASP A 41 3.12 9.76 -2.16
N MET A 42 4.10 10.62 -1.88
CA MET A 42 4.95 10.47 -0.70
C MET A 42 4.12 10.47 0.59
N GLY A 43 4.55 9.68 1.57
CA GLY A 43 3.84 9.55 2.84
C GLY A 43 4.09 8.21 3.53
N TRP A 44 3.46 8.03 4.68
CA TRP A 44 3.49 6.77 5.42
C TRP A 44 2.41 5.82 4.95
N TYR A 45 2.81 4.60 4.60
CA TYR A 45 1.92 3.52 4.17
C TYR A 45 1.96 2.35 5.14
N TRP A 46 0.81 1.74 5.38
CA TRP A 46 0.69 0.50 6.13
C TRP A 46 -0.60 -0.25 5.81
N CYS A 47 -0.61 -1.53 6.14
CA CYS A 47 -1.77 -2.39 6.06
C CYS A 47 -2.49 -2.41 7.42
N LEU A 48 -3.81 -2.26 7.39
CA LEU A 48 -4.72 -2.47 8.49
C LEU A 48 -5.55 -3.72 8.19
N VAL A 49 -5.47 -4.70 9.08
CA VAL A 49 -6.26 -5.93 9.03
C VAL A 49 -7.34 -5.85 10.10
N SER A 50 -8.59 -6.12 9.74
CA SER A 50 -9.70 -6.25 10.67
C SER A 50 -10.25 -7.67 10.70
N VAL A 51 -10.29 -8.27 11.89
CA VAL A 51 -10.83 -9.61 12.15
C VAL A 51 -11.74 -9.49 13.36
N GLU A 52 -13.02 -9.86 13.20
CA GLU A 52 -14.02 -9.85 14.28
C GLU A 52 -14.11 -8.50 15.04
N GLY A 53 -13.92 -7.39 14.32
CA GLY A 53 -13.94 -6.04 14.89
C GLY A 53 -12.66 -5.59 15.58
N ILE A 54 -11.68 -6.48 15.74
CA ILE A 54 -10.33 -6.15 16.22
C ILE A 54 -9.47 -5.71 15.04
N GLN A 55 -8.59 -4.74 15.28
CA GLN A 55 -7.75 -4.10 14.27
C GLN A 55 -6.27 -4.28 14.56
N PHE A 56 -5.50 -4.70 13.55
CA PHE A 56 -4.07 -4.90 13.61
C PHE A 56 -3.37 -4.12 12.50
N ASN A 57 -2.31 -3.39 12.83
CA ASN A 57 -1.50 -2.67 11.85
C ASN A 57 -0.21 -3.43 11.55
N SER A 58 0.19 -3.45 10.28
CA SER A 58 1.55 -3.80 9.91
C SER A 58 2.55 -2.77 10.40
N LYS A 59 3.85 -3.07 10.24
CA LYS A 59 4.88 -2.02 10.26
C LYS A 59 4.58 -1.00 9.17
N LYS A 60 4.93 0.27 9.44
CA LYS A 60 4.79 1.38 8.49
C LYS A 60 6.04 1.52 7.64
N ALA A 61 5.85 1.88 6.37
CA ALA A 61 6.92 2.25 5.44
C ALA A 61 6.68 3.66 4.92
N PHE A 62 7.74 4.47 4.79
CA PHE A 62 7.64 5.79 4.16
C PHE A 62 8.01 5.67 2.68
N LEU A 63 7.12 6.12 1.79
CA LEU A 63 7.42 6.23 0.37
C LEU A 63 8.06 7.60 0.11
N THR A 64 9.30 7.58 -0.39
CA THR A 64 9.97 8.77 -0.93
C THR A 64 9.94 8.70 -2.45
N VAL A 65 9.64 9.82 -3.10
CA VAL A 65 9.62 9.96 -4.56
C VAL A 65 10.67 10.98 -4.96
N GLU A 66 11.75 10.54 -5.59
CA GLU A 66 12.81 11.41 -6.07
C GLU A 66 12.51 11.87 -7.50
N GLY A 67 12.41 13.19 -7.71
CA GLY A 67 12.24 13.75 -9.05
C GLY A 67 13.59 14.04 -9.70
N LYS A 68 13.93 13.33 -10.79
CA LYS A 68 14.95 13.84 -11.73
C LYS A 68 14.29 14.91 -12.61
N GLY A 69 14.86 16.12 -12.62
CA GLY A 69 14.36 17.23 -13.44
C GLY A 69 14.10 16.81 -14.89
N VAL A 70 12.87 17.07 -15.34
CA VAL A 70 12.35 16.93 -16.72
C VAL A 70 12.75 15.65 -17.46
N ASN A 71 11.86 14.65 -17.40
CA ASN A 71 11.58 13.80 -18.55
C ASN A 71 10.07 13.62 -18.66
N ILE A 72 9.52 14.21 -19.71
CA ILE A 72 8.12 14.09 -20.09
C ILE A 72 7.89 12.62 -20.49
N GLY A 73 7.15 11.86 -19.66
CA GLY A 73 6.41 10.69 -20.15
C GLY A 73 6.74 9.28 -19.65
N LYS A 74 7.43 9.07 -18.52
CA LYS A 74 7.47 7.73 -17.89
C LYS A 74 7.16 7.83 -16.39
N GLY A 75 5.90 7.62 -16.04
CA GLY A 75 5.50 7.47 -14.65
C GLY A 75 6.01 6.14 -14.10
N GLU A 76 6.83 6.17 -13.07
CA GLU A 76 7.32 4.97 -12.40
C GLU A 76 6.18 4.30 -11.61
N SER A 77 6.26 2.99 -11.41
CA SER A 77 5.33 2.23 -10.56
C SER A 77 6.05 1.82 -9.29
N ALA A 78 5.39 1.98 -8.14
CA ALA A 78 5.88 1.50 -6.85
C ALA A 78 5.00 0.34 -6.36
N MET A 79 5.63 -0.65 -5.72
CA MET A 79 4.94 -1.78 -5.09
C MET A 79 5.27 -1.80 -3.60
N LEU A 80 4.23 -1.85 -2.77
CA LEU A 80 4.36 -2.05 -1.33
C LEU A 80 3.66 -3.35 -0.97
N GLY A 81 4.31 -4.18 -0.16
CA GLY A 81 3.80 -5.49 0.24
C GLY A 81 3.99 -5.75 1.73
N VAL A 82 3.07 -6.53 2.30
CA VAL A 82 3.17 -7.11 3.64
C VAL A 82 2.97 -8.62 3.51
N TYR A 83 3.91 -9.39 4.06
CA TYR A 83 4.00 -10.85 3.99
C TYR A 83 3.65 -11.44 5.35
#